data_AF-I3V4I9-F1
#
_entry.id   AF-I3V4I9-F1
#
_cell.length_a   1.000
_cell.length_b   1.000
_cell.length_c   1.000
_cell.angle_alpha   90.00
_cell.angle_beta   90.00
_cell.angle_gamma   90.00
#
_symmetry.space_group_name_H-M   'P 1'
#
loop_
_entity.id
_entity.type
_entity.pdbx_description
1 polymer ?
#
loop_
_entity_poly.entity_id
_entity_poly.type
_entity_poly.pdbx_seq_one_letter_code
_entity_poly.pdbx_strand_id
1 'polypeptide(L)'
;MDKNGSSSVICIPTREVLSQSALAVKLMKPLAFAAAIAQKECVATSNAVRAITISQKKGELHNFFDALPLLDQSEVCGVFVRHVVNGYIRMDLAEQPFGIHTPWMCRQPVTNTESDLCHVT
;
A
#
# COMPACT_ATOMS: atom_id res chain seq x y z
N MET A 1 -20.14 -29.71 -34.96
CA MET A 1 -19.54 -29.92 -33.62
C MET A 1 -18.09 -29.47 -33.78
N ASP A 2 -17.62 -28.36 -33.22
CA ASP A 2 -17.92 -27.77 -31.92
C ASP A 2 -17.92 -26.23 -31.89
N LYS A 3 -18.41 -25.74 -30.75
CA LYS A 3 -18.99 -24.45 -30.41
C LYS A 3 -18.03 -23.26 -30.60
N ASN A 4 -18.51 -22.26 -31.34
CA ASN A 4 -17.95 -20.91 -31.41
C ASN A 4 -18.13 -20.24 -30.03
N GLY A 5 -17.11 -20.32 -29.18
CA GLY A 5 -17.09 -19.67 -27.87
C GLY A 5 -16.91 -18.17 -28.05
N SER A 6 -18.00 -17.43 -28.26
CA SER A 6 -18.00 -15.97 -28.19
C SER A 6 -17.63 -15.54 -26.77
N SER A 7 -16.34 -15.27 -26.55
CA SER A 7 -15.87 -14.56 -25.36
C SER A 7 -16.46 -13.15 -25.44
N SER A 8 -17.59 -12.95 -24.76
CA SER A 8 -18.21 -11.64 -24.64
C SER A 8 -17.31 -10.80 -23.73
N VAL A 9 -16.55 -9.89 -24.33
CA VAL A 9 -15.79 -8.90 -23.58
C VAL A 9 -16.81 -7.97 -22.91
N ILE A 10 -16.99 -8.15 -21.61
CA ILE A 10 -17.84 -7.26 -20.80
C ILE A 10 -17.02 -6.00 -20.50
N CYS A 11 -17.26 -4.94 -21.26
CA CYS A 11 -16.73 -3.61 -20.95
C CYS A 11 -17.64 -2.93 -19.92
N ILE A 12 -17.23 -2.93 -18.66
CA ILE A 12 -17.92 -2.15 -17.61
C ILE A 12 -17.35 -0.73 -17.59
N PRO A 13 -18.17 0.32 -17.77
CA PRO A 13 -17.73 1.71 -17.69
C PRO A 13 -17.06 2.02 -16.35
N THR A 14 -15.91 2.69 -16.37
CA THR A 14 -15.17 3.07 -15.14
C THR A 14 -16.05 3.87 -14.17
N ARG A 15 -16.97 4.70 -14.67
CA ARG A 15 -17.93 5.46 -13.84
C ARG A 15 -18.84 4.56 -13.01
N GLU A 16 -19.24 3.41 -13.56
CA GLU A 16 -20.15 2.45 -12.93
C GLU A 16 -19.44 1.56 -11.90
N VAL A 17 -18.14 1.27 -12.12
CA VAL A 17 -17.29 0.62 -11.12
C VAL A 17 -16.96 1.58 -9.97
N LEU A 18 -16.65 2.84 -10.29
CA LEU A 18 -16.34 3.87 -9.28
C LEU A 18 -17.54 4.20 -8.39
N SER A 19 -18.77 4.15 -8.93
CA SER A 19 -19.98 4.39 -8.15
C SER A 19 -20.28 3.27 -7.14
N GLN A 20 -19.82 2.05 -7.39
CA GLN A 20 -20.03 0.91 -6.50
C GLN A 20 -18.88 0.68 -5.51
N SER A 21 -17.62 0.95 -5.89
CA SER A 21 -16.49 0.82 -4.97
C SER A 21 -15.27 1.64 -5.38
N ALA A 22 -15.35 2.96 -5.23
CA ALA A 22 -14.23 3.88 -5.45
C ALA A 22 -12.96 3.49 -4.68
N LEU A 23 -13.10 2.98 -3.45
CA LEU A 23 -11.97 2.53 -2.63
C LEU A 23 -11.27 1.30 -3.23
N ALA A 24 -12.02 0.29 -3.69
CA ALA A 24 -11.44 -0.90 -4.30
C ALA A 24 -10.61 -0.52 -5.53
N VAL A 25 -11.13 0.39 -6.38
CA VAL A 25 -10.40 0.87 -7.56
C VAL A 25 -9.10 1.59 -7.18
N LYS A 26 -9.14 2.43 -6.14
CA LYS A 26 -7.94 3.12 -5.64
C LYS A 26 -6.88 2.17 -5.07
N LEU A 27 -7.32 1.01 -4.54
CA LEU A 27 -6.45 -0.02 -3.96
C LEU A 27 -5.94 -1.06 -4.98
N MET A 28 -6.56 -1.21 -6.15
CA MET A 28 -6.14 -2.23 -7.12
C MET A 28 -4.67 -2.10 -7.55
N LYS A 29 -4.23 -0.88 -7.88
CA LYS A 29 -2.84 -0.61 -8.28
C LYS A 29 -1.83 -0.99 -7.20
N PRO A 30 -1.92 -0.48 -5.95
CA PRO A 30 -0.96 -0.83 -4.93
C PRO A 30 -0.98 -2.34 -4.64
N LEU A 31 -2.16 -2.96 -4.56
CA LEU A 31 -2.28 -4.40 -4.31
C LEU A 31 -1.61 -5.25 -5.41
N ALA A 32 -1.67 -4.82 -6.67
CA ALA A 32 -0.98 -5.49 -7.77
C ALA A 32 0.55 -5.51 -7.57
N PHE A 33 1.14 -4.42 -7.07
CA PHE A 33 2.57 -4.39 -6.75
C PHE A 33 2.93 -5.35 -5.61
N ALA A 34 2.12 -5.38 -4.55
CA ALA A 34 2.33 -6.32 -3.44
C ALA A 34 2.22 -7.79 -3.89
N ALA A 35 1.25 -8.09 -4.78
CA ALA A 35 1.07 -9.41 -5.36
C ALA A 35 2.25 -9.83 -6.25
N ALA A 36 2.79 -8.91 -7.06
CA ALA A 36 3.92 -9.17 -7.96
C ALA A 36 5.19 -9.62 -7.22
N ILE A 37 5.36 -9.21 -5.96
CA ILE A 37 6.49 -9.60 -5.13
C ILE A 37 6.14 -10.67 -4.08
N ALA A 38 4.91 -11.22 -4.06
CA ALA A 38 4.42 -12.05 -2.96
C ALA A 38 5.31 -13.25 -2.61
N GLN A 39 5.95 -13.85 -3.62
CA GLN A 39 6.86 -15.00 -3.46
C GLN A 39 8.33 -14.61 -3.25
N LYS A 40 8.63 -13.30 -3.15
CA LYS A 40 9.97 -12.78 -2.89
C LYS A 40 10.09 -12.35 -1.43
N GLU A 41 11.23 -12.68 -0.82
CA GLU A 41 11.53 -12.27 0.56
C GLU A 41 11.80 -10.76 0.65
N CYS A 42 12.50 -10.19 -0.35
CA CYS A 42 12.84 -8.76 -0.44
C CYS A 42 13.44 -8.19 0.86
N VAL A 43 14.29 -8.95 1.57
CA VAL A 43 14.78 -8.59 2.92
C VAL A 43 15.50 -7.24 2.94
N ALA A 44 16.43 -7.02 2.00
CA ALA A 44 17.18 -5.77 1.92
C ALA A 44 16.25 -4.57 1.67
N THR A 45 15.33 -4.71 0.73
CA THR A 45 14.33 -3.68 0.40
C THR A 45 13.38 -3.44 1.56
N SER A 46 12.94 -4.49 2.27
CA SER A 46 12.09 -4.36 3.46
C SER A 46 12.78 -3.60 4.59
N ASN A 47 14.07 -3.86 4.83
CA ASN A 47 14.84 -3.14 5.83
C ASN A 47 15.03 -1.67 5.44
N ALA A 48 15.32 -1.39 4.18
CA ALA A 48 15.46 -0.04 3.66
C ALA A 48 14.14 0.76 3.77
N VAL A 49 13.03 0.15 3.32
CA VAL A 49 11.68 0.74 3.43
C VAL A 49 11.35 1.05 4.89
N ARG A 50 11.61 0.11 5.81
CA ARG A 50 11.39 0.32 7.26
C ARG A 50 12.26 1.45 7.80
N ALA A 51 13.54 1.51 7.45
CA ALA A 51 14.46 2.56 7.92
C ALA A 51 13.98 3.95 7.49
N ILE A 52 13.59 4.12 6.23
CA ILE A 52 13.04 5.38 5.72
C ILE A 52 11.72 5.72 6.41
N THR A 53 10.81 4.75 6.55
CA THR A 53 9.51 4.92 7.20
C THR A 53 9.67 5.44 8.64
N ILE A 54 10.59 4.86 9.40
CA ILE A 54 10.88 5.27 10.79
C ILE A 54 11.54 6.66 10.83
N SER A 55 12.50 6.91 9.94
CA SER A 55 13.27 8.16 9.89
C SER A 55 12.38 9.36 9.52
N GLN A 56 11.62 9.25 8.42
CA GLN A 56 10.82 10.35 7.88
C GLN A 56 9.46 10.51 8.58
N LYS A 57 8.92 9.44 9.19
CA LYS A 57 7.62 9.36 9.89
C LYS A 57 6.38 9.62 9.02
N LYS A 58 6.44 10.49 8.01
CA LYS A 58 5.39 10.79 7.05
C LYS A 58 5.98 11.45 5.80
N GLY A 59 5.23 11.43 4.70
CA GLY A 59 5.63 12.10 3.48
C GLY A 59 4.70 11.79 2.31
N GLU A 60 5.18 12.09 1.11
CA GLU A 60 4.59 11.64 -0.15
C GLU A 60 5.41 10.50 -0.76
N LEU A 61 4.81 9.72 -1.64
CA LEU A 61 5.47 8.57 -2.26
C LEU A 61 6.70 8.95 -3.10
N HIS A 62 6.68 10.06 -3.85
CA HIS A 62 7.84 10.46 -4.65
C HIS A 62 9.09 10.68 -3.77
N ASN A 63 8.95 11.43 -2.67
CA ASN A 63 10.04 11.66 -1.70
C ASN A 63 10.54 10.35 -1.06
N PHE A 64 9.65 9.37 -0.91
CA PHE A 64 10.01 8.05 -0.40
C PHE A 64 10.88 7.26 -1.39
N PHE A 65 10.49 7.27 -2.66
CA PHE A 65 11.21 6.57 -3.74
C PHE A 65 12.56 7.24 -4.06
N ASP A 66 12.60 8.58 -4.05
CA ASP A 66 13.83 9.36 -4.25
C ASP A 66 14.87 9.10 -3.16
N ALA A 67 14.46 8.70 -1.96
CA ALA A 67 15.36 8.32 -0.86
C ALA A 67 16.01 6.93 -1.05
N LEU A 68 15.56 6.14 -2.02
CA LEU A 68 16.02 4.78 -2.29
C LEU A 68 16.44 4.59 -3.76
N PRO A 69 17.34 5.43 -4.32
CA PRO A 69 17.61 5.47 -5.76
C PRO A 69 18.36 4.23 -6.28
N LEU A 70 19.03 3.49 -5.40
CA LEU A 70 19.81 2.30 -5.74
C LEU A 70 18.99 1.00 -5.76
N LEU A 71 17.71 1.05 -5.36
CA LEU A 71 16.84 -0.11 -5.33
C LEU A 71 15.89 -0.14 -6.53
N ASP A 72 15.46 -1.34 -6.91
CA ASP A 72 14.42 -1.51 -7.92
C ASP A 72 13.11 -0.89 -7.43
N GLN A 73 12.64 0.15 -8.12
CA GLN A 73 11.49 0.93 -7.68
C GLN A 73 10.18 0.13 -7.69
N SER A 74 10.07 -0.88 -8.57
CA SER A 74 8.90 -1.78 -8.58
C SER A 74 8.87 -2.65 -7.33
N GLU A 75 10.03 -3.17 -6.92
CA GLU A 75 10.19 -3.91 -5.67
C GLU A 75 9.95 -3.03 -4.45
N VAL A 76 10.53 -1.82 -4.42
CA VAL A 76 10.29 -0.84 -3.32
C VAL A 76 8.80 -0.56 -3.18
N CYS A 77 8.10 -0.32 -4.29
CA CYS A 77 6.65 -0.10 -4.29
C CYS A 77 5.88 -1.31 -3.75
N GLY A 78 6.23 -2.52 -4.20
CA GLY A 78 5.61 -3.76 -3.71
C GLY A 78 5.82 -3.96 -2.21
N VAL A 79 7.03 -3.72 -1.71
CA VAL A 79 7.39 -3.86 -0.29
C VAL A 79 6.69 -2.78 0.54
N PHE A 80 6.66 -1.54 0.05
CA PHE A 80 5.94 -0.44 0.69
C PHE A 80 4.46 -0.80 0.87
N VAL A 81 3.80 -1.28 -0.17
CA VAL A 81 2.39 -1.68 -0.09
C VAL A 81 2.21 -2.88 0.84
N ARG A 82 3.12 -3.86 0.83
CA ARG A 82 3.10 -4.96 1.80
C ARG A 82 3.13 -4.43 3.24
N HIS A 83 3.91 -3.39 3.52
CA HIS A 83 3.93 -2.74 4.83
C HIS A 83 2.65 -1.96 5.16
N VAL A 84 1.95 -1.44 4.16
CA VAL A 84 0.62 -0.86 4.34
C VAL A 84 -0.42 -1.92 4.68
N VAL A 85 -0.45 -3.03 3.93
CA VAL A 85 -1.36 -4.16 4.18
C VAL A 85 -1.12 -4.76 5.57
N ASN A 86 0.14 -4.89 5.98
CA ASN A 86 0.52 -5.37 7.31
C ASN A 86 0.30 -4.33 8.42
N GLY A 87 -0.14 -3.12 8.07
CA GLY A 87 -0.49 -2.08 9.02
C GLY A 87 0.69 -1.32 9.64
N TYR A 88 1.91 -1.45 9.12
CA TYR A 88 3.08 -0.66 9.56
C TYR A 88 3.05 0.77 9.01
N ILE A 89 2.44 0.94 7.84
CA ILE A 89 2.30 2.22 7.16
C ILE A 89 0.81 2.48 6.96
N ARG A 90 0.36 3.71 7.21
CA ARG A 90 -0.95 4.17 6.77
C ARG A 90 -0.77 4.94 5.48
N MET A 91 -1.64 4.63 4.53
CA MET A 91 -1.70 5.29 3.22
C MET A 91 -3.07 5.95 3.12
N ASP A 92 -3.10 7.24 2.75
CA ASP A 92 -4.35 7.96 2.58
C ASP A 92 -4.74 8.01 1.10
N LEU A 93 -5.87 7.38 0.79
CA LEU A 93 -6.47 7.33 -0.54
C LEU A 93 -7.84 8.02 -0.58
N ALA A 94 -8.19 8.82 0.44
CA ALA A 94 -9.49 9.47 0.54
C ALA A 94 -9.74 10.40 -0.65
N GLU A 95 -8.76 11.24 -0.97
CA GLU A 95 -8.92 12.29 -1.99
C GLU A 95 -8.45 11.85 -3.37
N GLN A 96 -7.35 11.08 -3.46
CA GLN A 96 -6.73 10.72 -4.73
C GLN A 96 -6.38 9.22 -4.85
N PRO A 97 -6.31 8.68 -6.09
CA PRO A 97 -5.81 7.33 -6.32
C PRO A 97 -4.32 7.21 -5.96
N PHE A 98 -3.89 5.96 -5.78
CA PHE A 98 -2.48 5.64 -5.61
C PHE A 98 -1.61 6.17 -6.77
N GLY A 99 -0.61 6.96 -6.43
CA GLY A 99 0.31 7.66 -7.32
C GLY A 99 1.39 8.43 -6.55
N ILE A 100 2.29 9.11 -7.26
CA ILE A 100 3.49 9.73 -6.67
C ILE A 100 3.23 10.77 -5.56
N HIS A 101 2.05 11.38 -5.55
CA HIS A 101 1.63 12.35 -4.53
C HIS A 101 0.88 11.73 -3.35
N THR A 102 0.72 10.40 -3.32
CA THR A 102 -0.05 9.73 -2.26
C THR A 102 0.59 9.97 -0.91
N PRO A 103 -0.14 10.59 0.04
CA PRO A 103 0.39 10.79 1.37
C PRO A 103 0.46 9.48 2.14
N TRP A 104 1.49 9.36 2.96
CA TRP A 104 1.70 8.21 3.84
C TRP A 104 2.21 8.66 5.21
N MET A 105 1.98 7.80 6.21
CA MET A 105 2.50 7.98 7.55
C MET A 105 2.91 6.64 8.15
N CYS A 106 4.02 6.65 8.88
CA CYS A 106 4.44 5.56 9.73
C CYS A 106 3.38 5.36 10.83
N ARG A 107 2.88 4.14 10.98
CA ARG A 107 2.06 3.81 12.13
C ARG A 107 3.00 3.58 13.30
N GLN A 108 3.00 4.49 14.26
CA GLN A 108 3.72 4.26 15.50
C GLN A 108 3.14 3.00 16.18
N PRO A 109 3.99 2.14 16.77
CA PRO A 109 3.50 1.13 17.70
C PRO A 109 2.67 1.86 18.75
N VAL A 110 1.45 1.38 19.01
CA VAL A 110 0.72 1.81 20.20
C VAL A 110 1.57 1.32 21.37
N THR A 111 2.31 2.22 22.01
CA THR A 111 2.92 1.91 23.29
C THR A 111 1.77 1.79 24.27
N ASN A 112 1.36 0.56 24.56
CA ASN A 112 0.54 0.29 25.73
C ASN A 112 1.41 0.59 26.97
N THR A 113 1.50 1.86 27.31
CA THR A 113 2.00 2.36 28.60
C THR A 113 0.89 3.16 29.26
N GLU A 114 -0.26 2.52 29.42
CA GLU A 114 -1.14 2.79 30.56
C GLU A 114 -1.18 1.48 31.35
N SER A 115 -0.25 1.37 32.30
CA SER A 115 -0.56 0.66 33.53
C SER A 115 -1.65 1.46 34.22
N ASP A 116 -2.90 1.06 34.02
CA ASP A 116 -4.03 1.38 34.91
C ASP A 116 -3.82 0.69 36.27
N LEU A 117 -2.73 1.07 36.94
CA LEU A 117 -2.55 0.84 38.37
C LEU A 117 -3.11 2.07 39.08
N CYS A 118 -4.11 1.80 39.93
CA CYS A 118 -4.68 2.65 40.95
C CYS A 118 -5.93 3.48 40.58
N HIS A 119 -7.02 2.78 40.26
CA HIS A 119 -8.33 3.11 40.85
C HIS A 119 -9.16 1.84 41.03
N VAL A 120 -8.88 1.09 42.09
CA VAL A 120 -9.92 0.37 42.83
C VAL A 120 -9.74 0.74 44.29
N THR A 121 -10.82 1.35 44.79
CA THR A 121 -11.10 1.83 46.14
C THR A 121 -10.79 0.85 47.26
#